data_AF-A0A9P8IAA0-F1
#
_entry.id   AF-A0A9P8IAA0-F1
#
_cell.length_a   1.000
_cell.length_b   1.000
_cell.length_c   1.000
_cell.angle_alpha   90.00
_cell.angle_beta   90.00
_cell.angle_gamma   90.00
#
_symmetry.space_group_name_H-M   'P 1'
#
loop_
_entity.id
_entity.type
_entity.pdbx_description
1 polymer ?
#
loop_
_entity_poly.entity_id
_entity_poly.type
_entity_poly.pdbx_seq_one_letter_code
_entity_poly.pdbx_strand_id
1 'polypeptide(L)'
;MAPPAPPSALHRHQSSSQPPLDPAYRASTKRRFDQIINHFESEGIRPDRDKYNRVKLVSLTYDHSTSEKSKDRLLAAFFAFAGLSITADRDINFEDPTRQDELRVSLDNFADYLFDNFFLPLKASTKKNTPAFTGISFSR
;
A
#
# COMPACT_ATOMS: atom_id res chain seq x y z
N MET A 1 -52.83 19.13 2.48
CA MET A 1 -51.99 17.98 2.85
C MET A 1 -51.15 17.63 1.62
N ALA A 2 -49.86 17.96 1.61
CA ALA A 2 -48.96 17.62 0.48
C ALA A 2 -48.16 16.34 0.82
N PRO A 3 -47.88 15.46 -0.16
CA PRO A 3 -47.19 14.20 0.08
C PRO A 3 -45.70 14.38 0.39
N PRO A 4 -45.06 13.45 1.13
CA PRO A 4 -43.66 13.54 1.49
C PRO A 4 -42.74 13.34 0.27
N ALA A 5 -41.65 14.12 0.23
CA ALA A 5 -40.60 14.01 -0.77
C ALA A 5 -39.86 12.65 -0.66
N PRO A 6 -39.40 12.06 -1.78
CA PRO A 6 -38.68 10.80 -1.76
C PRO A 6 -37.29 10.94 -1.11
N PRO A 7 -36.78 9.90 -0.44
CA PRO A 7 -35.47 9.94 0.21
C PRO A 7 -34.34 9.99 -0.84
N SER A 8 -33.49 11.00 -0.73
CA SER A 8 -32.26 11.15 -1.52
C SER A 8 -31.38 9.92 -1.36
N ALA A 9 -31.11 9.23 -2.47
CA ALA A 9 -30.17 8.11 -2.54
C ALA A 9 -28.74 8.61 -2.27
N LEU A 10 -28.32 8.60 -1.00
CA LEU A 10 -26.93 8.78 -0.60
C LEU A 10 -26.14 7.49 -0.84
N HIS A 11 -25.95 7.11 -2.09
CA HIS A 11 -24.98 6.08 -2.47
C HIS A 11 -23.85 6.72 -3.28
N ARG A 12 -23.18 7.70 -2.68
CA ARG A 12 -21.93 8.23 -3.22
C ARG A 12 -20.82 7.28 -2.77
N HIS A 13 -20.39 6.42 -3.69
CA HIS A 13 -19.09 5.77 -3.59
C HIS A 13 -18.04 6.87 -3.38
N GLN A 14 -17.53 7.01 -2.16
CA GLN A 14 -16.26 7.70 -1.94
C GLN A 14 -15.17 6.81 -2.54
N SER A 15 -15.04 6.85 -3.86
CA SER A 15 -13.80 6.46 -4.53
C SER A 15 -12.74 7.32 -3.87
N SER A 16 -11.81 6.70 -3.14
CA SER A 16 -10.61 7.36 -2.63
C SER A 16 -10.14 8.33 -3.71
N SER A 17 -10.24 9.63 -3.44
CA SER A 17 -10.01 10.72 -4.40
C SER A 17 -9.12 11.76 -3.75
N GLN A 18 -8.04 11.31 -3.12
CA GLN A 18 -6.88 12.18 -3.01
C GLN A 18 -6.39 12.53 -4.42
N PRO A 19 -6.11 13.81 -4.70
CA PRO A 19 -5.53 14.24 -5.96
C PRO A 19 -4.27 13.42 -6.25
N PRO A 20 -4.00 13.05 -7.51
CA PRO A 20 -2.69 12.55 -7.91
C PRO A 20 -1.60 13.53 -7.47
N LEU A 21 -0.39 13.02 -7.24
CA LEU A 21 0.77 13.88 -6.99
C LEU A 21 0.88 14.93 -8.10
N ASP A 22 1.20 16.17 -7.72
CA ASP A 22 1.49 17.21 -8.70
C ASP A 22 2.65 16.73 -9.59
N PRO A 23 2.50 16.77 -10.93
CA PRO A 23 3.56 16.38 -11.85
C PRO A 23 4.90 17.07 -11.56
N ALA A 24 4.88 18.30 -11.02
CA ALA A 24 6.08 19.03 -10.65
C ALA A 24 6.90 18.34 -9.55
N TYR A 25 6.26 17.63 -8.62
CA TYR A 25 6.93 16.96 -7.50
C TYR A 25 7.04 15.45 -7.68
N ARG A 26 6.45 14.88 -8.73
CA ARG A 26 6.48 13.44 -8.95
C ARG A 26 7.91 12.90 -9.07
N ALA A 27 8.74 13.56 -9.87
CA ALA A 27 10.11 13.12 -10.11
C ALA A 27 10.96 13.14 -8.83
N SER A 28 10.86 14.22 -8.04
CA SER A 28 11.58 14.34 -6.76
C SER A 28 11.06 13.36 -5.70
N THR A 29 9.73 13.19 -5.61
CA THR A 29 9.11 12.21 -4.69
C THR A 29 9.54 10.79 -5.03
N LYS A 30 9.54 10.42 -6.33
CA LYS A 30 10.04 9.12 -6.77
C LYS A 30 11.53 8.93 -6.44
N ARG A 31 12.37 9.91 -6.77
CA ARG A 31 13.82 9.86 -6.47
C ARG A 31 14.06 9.59 -4.98
N ARG A 32 13.33 10.29 -4.12
CA ARG A 32 13.42 10.13 -2.66
C ARG A 32 12.88 8.80 -2.19
N PHE A 33 11.81 8.29 -2.78
CA PHE A 33 11.34 6.93 -2.52
C PHE A 33 12.41 5.89 -2.87
N ASP A 34 13.01 5.99 -4.06
CA ASP A 34 14.08 5.09 -4.51
C ASP A 34 15.29 5.14 -3.55
N GLN A 35 15.66 6.33 -3.05
CA GLN A 35 16.71 6.47 -2.03
C GLN A 35 16.39 5.68 -0.76
N ILE A 36 15.15 5.75 -0.27
CA ILE A 36 14.72 5.04 0.94
C ILE A 36 14.75 3.52 0.72
N ILE A 37 14.20 3.05 -0.40
CA ILE A 37 14.19 1.62 -0.73
C ILE A 37 15.62 1.11 -0.85
N ASN A 38 16.48 1.76 -1.64
CA ASN A 38 17.86 1.33 -1.86
C ASN A 38 18.69 1.33 -0.57
N HIS A 39 18.45 2.29 0.33
CA HIS A 39 19.15 2.37 1.61
C HIS A 39 18.83 1.14 2.48
N PHE A 40 17.55 0.81 2.64
CA PHE A 40 17.11 -0.29 3.50
C PHE A 40 17.07 -1.66 2.84
N GLU A 41 17.18 -1.76 1.51
CA GLU A 41 17.16 -3.04 0.78
C GLU A 41 18.30 -3.96 1.20
N SER A 42 19.46 -3.39 1.51
CA SER A 42 20.65 -4.13 1.96
C SER A 42 20.48 -4.84 3.30
N GLU A 43 19.53 -4.42 4.14
CA GLU A 43 19.29 -5.02 5.45
C GLU A 43 18.54 -6.36 5.38
N GLY A 44 17.95 -6.69 4.23
CA GLY A 44 17.30 -7.97 3.98
C GLY A 44 16.16 -8.32 4.94
N ILE A 45 15.87 -9.62 5.06
CA ILE A 45 14.93 -10.17 6.05
C ILE A 45 15.71 -10.36 7.35
N ARG A 46 15.23 -9.80 8.46
CA ARG A 46 15.75 -10.13 9.79
C ARG A 46 15.03 -11.40 10.27
N PRO A 47 15.66 -12.59 10.24
CA PRO A 47 14.97 -13.88 10.40
C PRO A 47 14.28 -14.08 11.77
N ASP A 48 14.70 -13.31 12.78
CA ASP A 48 14.09 -13.26 14.12
C ASP A 48 12.77 -12.47 14.16
N ARG A 49 12.60 -11.47 13.28
CA ARG A 49 11.52 -10.47 13.38
C ARG A 49 10.56 -10.44 12.20
N ASP A 50 11.00 -10.93 11.05
CA ASP A 50 10.35 -10.63 9.79
C ASP A 50 9.76 -11.90 9.16
N LYS A 51 8.43 -11.94 9.04
CA LYS A 51 7.71 -13.01 8.33
C LYS A 51 7.86 -12.91 6.80
N TYR A 52 8.27 -11.75 6.31
CA TYR A 52 8.47 -11.43 4.90
C TYR A 52 9.35 -10.18 4.78
N ASN A 53 9.93 -9.95 3.59
CA ASN A 53 10.73 -8.75 3.34
C ASN A 53 9.82 -7.52 3.13
N ARG A 54 9.76 -6.65 4.14
CA ARG A 54 8.91 -5.44 4.14
C ARG A 54 9.34 -4.40 3.09
N VAL A 55 10.64 -4.13 2.99
CA VAL A 55 11.21 -3.22 1.97
C VAL A 55 10.83 -3.69 0.57
N LYS A 56 11.00 -4.99 0.31
CA LYS A 56 10.68 -5.60 -0.97
C LYS A 56 9.17 -5.61 -1.25
N LEU A 57 8.33 -5.80 -0.24
CA LEU A 57 6.88 -5.70 -0.41
C LEU A 57 6.48 -4.29 -0.89
N VAL A 58 7.00 -3.25 -0.26
CA VAL A 58 6.68 -1.85 -0.61
C VAL A 58 7.21 -1.53 -2.01
N SER A 59 8.45 -1.89 -2.33
CA SER A 59 9.05 -1.74 -3.66
C SER A 59 8.24 -2.45 -4.75
N LEU A 60 7.90 -3.73 -4.56
CA LEU A 60 7.11 -4.47 -5.54
C LEU A 60 5.69 -3.92 -5.70
N THR A 61 5.07 -3.43 -4.62
CA THR A 61 3.74 -2.80 -4.71
C THR A 61 3.79 -1.54 -5.58
N TYR A 62 4.86 -0.74 -5.46
CA TYR A 62 5.09 0.40 -6.34
C TYR A 62 5.36 -0.03 -7.79
N ASP A 63 6.25 -1.00 -8.02
CA ASP A 63 6.65 -1.42 -9.37
C ASP A 63 5.48 -2.03 -10.15
N HIS A 64 4.69 -2.88 -9.50
CA HIS A 64 3.54 -3.57 -10.10
C HIS A 64 2.25 -2.73 -10.12
N SER A 65 2.26 -1.51 -9.59
CA SER A 65 1.13 -0.59 -9.76
C SER A 65 0.94 -0.24 -11.24
N THR A 66 -0.20 -0.63 -11.80
CA THR A 66 -0.47 -0.62 -13.25
C THR A 66 -0.68 0.75 -13.87
N SER A 67 -0.98 1.76 -13.06
CA SER A 67 -1.18 3.13 -13.53
C SER A 67 -0.29 4.11 -12.79
N GLU A 68 0.12 5.16 -13.49
CA GLU A 68 0.87 6.28 -12.90
C GLU A 68 0.11 6.90 -11.73
N LYS A 69 -1.22 7.03 -11.85
CA LYS A 69 -2.09 7.49 -10.75
C LYS A 69 -2.01 6.56 -9.54
N SER A 70 -1.96 5.25 -9.73
CA SER A 70 -1.79 4.30 -8.62
C SER A 70 -0.43 4.46 -7.94
N LYS A 71 0.64 4.63 -8.75
CA LYS A 71 2.00 4.90 -8.25
C LYS A 71 2.06 6.18 -7.43
N ASP A 72 1.48 7.26 -7.94
CA ASP A 72 1.41 8.54 -7.23
C ASP A 72 0.69 8.44 -5.89
N ARG A 73 -0.40 7.68 -5.84
CA ARG A 73 -1.16 7.48 -4.60
C ARG A 73 -0.39 6.68 -3.58
N LEU A 74 0.33 5.65 -4.00
CA LEU A 74 1.21 4.88 -3.12
C LEU A 74 2.30 5.77 -2.54
N LEU A 75 2.97 6.56 -3.39
CA LEU A 75 3.99 7.52 -2.96
C LEU A 75 3.41 8.53 -1.96
N ALA A 76 2.27 9.15 -2.29
CA ALA A 76 1.61 10.10 -1.39
C ALA A 76 1.24 9.47 -0.04
N ALA A 77 0.70 8.25 -0.04
CA ALA A 77 0.33 7.52 1.16
C ALA A 77 1.57 7.17 2.01
N PHE A 78 2.62 6.65 1.39
CA PHE A 78 3.87 6.31 2.09
C PHE A 78 4.52 7.55 2.70
N PHE A 79 4.62 8.65 1.96
CA PHE A 79 5.21 9.89 2.47
C PHE A 79 4.39 10.48 3.62
N ALA A 80 3.05 10.43 3.52
CA ALA A 80 2.18 10.81 4.63
C ALA A 80 2.39 9.91 5.86
N PHE A 81 2.53 8.59 5.66
CA PHE A 81 2.79 7.62 6.72
C PHE A 81 4.15 7.84 7.40
N ALA A 82 5.14 8.27 6.64
CA ALA A 82 6.50 8.57 7.10
C ALA A 82 6.69 10.02 7.61
N GLY A 83 5.64 10.85 7.60
CA GLY A 83 5.74 12.26 7.97
C GLY A 83 6.64 13.10 7.04
N LEU A 84 6.86 12.62 5.81
CA LEU A 84 7.70 13.27 4.81
C LEU A 84 6.87 14.18 3.90
N SER A 85 7.41 15.36 3.59
CA SER A 85 6.79 16.24 2.59
C SER A 85 6.98 15.67 1.18
N ILE A 86 5.91 15.61 0.38
CA ILE A 86 5.95 15.28 -1.05
C ILE A 86 6.46 16.45 -1.91
N THR A 87 6.44 17.69 -1.41
CA THR A 87 6.87 18.88 -2.17
C THR A 87 8.34 19.21 -1.99
N ALA A 88 9.01 18.54 -1.05
CA ALA A 88 10.43 18.77 -0.79
C ALA A 88 11.30 18.16 -1.89
N ASP A 89 12.20 18.97 -2.45
CA ASP A 89 13.17 18.55 -3.46
C ASP A 89 14.52 18.13 -2.87
N ARG A 90 14.75 18.32 -1.56
CA ARG A 90 15.98 17.83 -0.93
C ARG A 90 15.96 16.32 -0.74
N ASP A 91 17.11 15.70 -0.95
CA ASP A 91 17.32 14.28 -0.73
C ASP A 91 17.08 13.87 0.72
N ILE A 92 16.80 12.58 0.92
CA ILE A 92 16.62 12.03 2.26
C ILE A 92 17.95 12.04 3.00
N ASN A 93 17.97 12.67 4.16
CA ASN A 93 19.15 12.69 5.02
C ASN A 93 19.19 11.43 5.88
N PHE A 94 20.20 10.60 5.66
CA PHE A 94 20.48 9.40 6.44
C PHE A 94 21.63 9.62 7.44
N GLU A 95 22.11 10.83 7.70
CA GLU A 95 23.22 11.04 8.66
C GLU A 95 22.79 10.94 10.13
N ASP A 96 21.51 11.15 10.41
CA ASP A 96 20.94 11.09 11.76
C ASP A 96 20.36 9.68 12.03
N PRO A 97 21.00 8.89 12.92
CA PRO A 97 20.54 7.52 13.20
C PRO A 97 19.11 7.47 13.76
N THR A 98 18.70 8.49 14.53
CA THR A 98 17.34 8.53 15.11
C THR A 98 16.30 8.64 14.00
N ARG A 99 16.57 9.52 13.02
CA ARG A 99 15.68 9.68 11.86
C ARG A 99 15.69 8.46 10.94
N GLN A 100 16.83 7.81 10.79
CA GLN A 100 16.91 6.55 10.05
C GLN A 100 16.00 5.48 10.69
N ASP A 101 16.09 5.32 12.01
CA ASP A 101 15.28 4.35 12.76
C ASP A 101 13.78 4.67 12.66
N GLU A 102 13.39 5.93 12.84
CA GLU A 102 12.00 6.37 12.67
C GLU A 102 11.49 6.07 11.26
N LEU A 103 12.29 6.35 10.24
CA LEU A 103 11.94 6.08 8.85
C LEU A 103 11.85 4.58 8.55
N ARG A 104 12.72 3.77 9.14
CA ARG A 104 12.66 2.30 9.07
C ARG A 104 11.36 1.79 9.67
N VAL A 105 10.98 2.29 10.85
CA VAL A 105 9.72 1.94 11.52
C VAL A 105 8.50 2.34 10.67
N SER A 106 8.50 3.54 10.08
CA SER A 106 7.42 3.97 9.18
C SER A 106 7.30 3.08 7.95
N LEU A 107 8.42 2.67 7.35
CA LEU A 107 8.42 1.72 6.23
C LEU A 107 7.85 0.37 6.63
N ASP A 108 8.27 -0.16 7.77
CA ASP A 108 7.80 -1.46 8.25
C ASP A 108 6.30 -1.46 8.54
N ASN A 109 5.83 -0.42 9.24
CA ASN A 109 4.42 -0.24 9.53
C ASN A 109 3.57 -0.04 8.27
N PHE A 110 4.10 0.68 7.26
CA PHE A 110 3.42 0.82 5.97
C PHE A 110 3.32 -0.53 5.23
N ALA A 111 4.37 -1.34 5.27
CA ALA A 111 4.36 -2.68 4.69
C ALA A 111 3.35 -3.59 5.39
N ASP A 112 3.32 -3.59 6.74
CA ASP A 112 2.35 -4.35 7.52
C ASP A 112 0.91 -3.89 7.22
N TYR A 113 0.69 -2.58 7.11
CA TYR A 113 -0.60 -2.03 6.68
C TYR A 113 -1.02 -2.53 5.29
N LEU A 114 -0.12 -2.49 4.31
CA LEU A 114 -0.41 -3.02 2.96
C LEU A 114 -0.74 -4.51 3.01
N PHE A 115 0.07 -5.28 3.74
CA PHE A 115 -0.11 -6.71 3.89
C PHE A 115 -1.46 -7.06 4.51
N ASP A 116 -1.80 -6.43 5.63
CA ASP A 116 -3.01 -6.75 6.39
C ASP A 116 -4.30 -6.31 5.70
N ASN A 117 -4.27 -5.16 5.01
CA ASN A 117 -5.49 -4.57 4.45
C ASN A 117 -5.73 -4.94 2.98
N PHE A 118 -4.68 -5.25 2.22
CA PHE A 118 -4.81 -5.52 0.78
C PHE A 118 -4.43 -6.95 0.42
N PHE A 119 -3.38 -7.53 1.01
CA PHE A 119 -2.88 -8.84 0.58
C PHE A 119 -3.47 -10.02 1.39
N LEU A 120 -3.74 -9.85 2.69
CA LEU A 120 -4.37 -10.88 3.51
C LEU A 120 -5.81 -11.21 3.06
N PRO A 121 -6.70 -10.22 2.80
CA PRO A 121 -8.04 -10.53 2.31
C PRO A 121 -8.04 -11.30 0.98
N LEU A 122 -7.08 -11.00 0.10
CA LEU A 122 -6.89 -11.72 -1.17
C LEU A 122 -6.42 -13.17 -0.94
N LYS A 123 -5.59 -13.41 0.07
CA LYS A 123 -5.21 -14.78 0.46
C LYS A 123 -6.37 -15.56 1.06
N ALA A 124 -7.26 -14.93 1.80
CA ALA A 124 -8.47 -15.58 2.31
C ALA A 124 -9.47 -15.90 1.18
N SER A 125 -9.61 -15.02 0.19
CA SER A 125 -10.53 -15.17 -0.93
C SER A 125 -10.09 -16.21 -1.96
N THR A 126 -8.80 -16.51 -2.06
CA THR A 126 -8.25 -17.53 -2.98
C THR A 126 -8.40 -18.97 -2.47
N LYS A 127 -9.05 -19.19 -1.33
CA LYS A 127 -9.64 -20.51 -1.00
C LYS A 127 -10.72 -20.82 -2.03
N LYS A 128 -10.31 -21.48 -3.12
CA LYS A 128 -11.22 -22.12 -4.08
C LYS A 128 -12.31 -22.84 -3.27
N ASN A 129 -13.56 -22.43 -3.45
CA ASN A 129 -14.69 -23.34 -3.31
C ASN A 129 -14.34 -24.56 -4.17
N THR A 130 -13.84 -25.61 -3.52
CA THR A 130 -13.84 -26.93 -4.12
C THR A 130 -15.32 -27.21 -4.36
N PRO A 131 -15.81 -27.34 -5.61
CA PRO A 131 -17.17 -27.79 -5.80
C PRO A 131 -17.24 -29.12 -5.07
N ALA A 132 -18.12 -29.21 -4.06
CA ALA A 132 -18.36 -30.44 -3.36
C ALA A 132 -18.64 -31.49 -4.44
N PHE A 133 -17.74 -32.44 -4.59
CA PHE A 133 -17.88 -33.51 -5.56
C PHE A 133 -19.11 -34.28 -5.11
N THR A 134 -20.24 -34.04 -5.77
CA THR A 134 -21.51 -34.71 -5.50
C THR A 134 -21.29 -36.18 -5.81
N GLY A 135 -20.98 -36.96 -4.79
CA GLY A 135 -20.92 -38.41 -4.86
C GLY A 135 -22.33 -38.93 -5.08
N ILE A 136 -22.76 -39.01 -6.34
CA ILE A 136 -23.94 -39.79 -6.72
C ILE A 136 -23.52 -41.25 -6.57
N SER A 137 -23.86 -41.84 -5.42
CA SER A 137 -23.71 -43.27 -5.20
C SER A 137 -24.80 -44.01 -5.98
N PHE A 138 -24.45 -44.56 -7.13
CA PHE A 138 -25.19 -45.64 -7.75
C PHE A 138 -24.68 -46.96 -7.18
N SER A 139 -25.53 -47.75 -6.55
CA SER A 139 -25.33 -49.19 -6.43
C SER A 139 -26.69 -49.90 -6.33
N ARG A 140 -26.70 -51.04 -7.02
CA ARG A 140 -27.83 -51.90 -7.41
C ARG A 140 -28.54 -52.57 -6.25
#